data_AF-A0A560LK15-F1
#
_entry.id   AF-A0A560LK15-F1
#
_cell.length_a   1.000
_cell.length_b   1.000
_cell.length_c   1.000
_cell.angle_alpha   90.00
_cell.angle_beta   90.00
_cell.angle_gamma   90.00
#
_symmetry.space_group_name_H-M   'P 1'
#
loop_
_entity.id
_entity.type
_entity.pdbx_description
1 polymer ?
#
loop_
_entity_poly.entity_id
_entity_poly.type
_entity_poly.pdbx_seq_one_letter_code
_entity_poly.pdbx_strand_id
1 'polypeptide(L)' 'MGNPELRALLVVGATAVLRVARNDSRTRPWLKSLLARRPFKVAAVAQANKTARIIWALLNRGGTYRRADPLAITAVAVG' A
#
# COMPACT_ATOMS: atom_id res chain seq x y z
N MET A 1 -6.75 20.91 6.92
CA MET A 1 -5.40 20.43 6.53
C MET A 1 -5.04 19.25 7.45
N GLY A 2 -4.44 18.18 6.94
CA GLY A 2 -4.04 17.01 7.77
C GLY A 2 -2.69 17.19 8.45
N ASN A 3 -2.27 16.23 9.30
CA ASN A 3 -0.98 16.28 10.00
C ASN A 3 0.20 16.08 9.02
N PRO A 4 1.11 17.07 8.85
CA PRO A 4 2.23 16.98 7.92
C PRO A 4 3.28 15.92 8.29
N GLU A 5 3.53 15.73 9.58
CA GLU A 5 4.50 14.76 10.11
C GLU A 5 4.03 13.33 9.82
N LEU A 6 2.77 13.02 10.10
CA LEU A 6 2.17 11.72 9.78
C LEU A 6 2.27 11.42 8.28
N ARG A 7 2.03 12.42 7.43
CA ARG A 7 2.16 12.26 5.97
C ARG A 7 3.61 11.97 5.57
N ALA A 8 4.60 12.63 6.18
CA ALA A 8 6.00 12.38 5.94
C ALA A 8 6.38 10.94 6.34
N LEU A 9 5.98 10.50 7.53
CA LEU A 9 6.22 9.13 8.02
C LEU A 9 5.59 8.08 7.09
N LEU A 10 4.37 8.30 6.61
CA LEU A 10 3.73 7.39 5.67
C LEU A 10 4.48 7.28 4.34
N VAL A 11 5.06 8.37 3.84
CA VAL A 11 5.88 8.36 2.61
C VAL A 11 7.22 7.64 2.84
N VAL A 12 7.85 7.84 4.00
CA VAL A 12 9.08 7.12 4.37
C VAL A 12 8.82 5.62 4.46
N GLY A 13 7.75 5.20 5.16
CA GLY A 13 7.36 3.80 5.24
C GLY A 13 7.01 3.20 3.88
N ALA A 14 6.29 3.94 3.03
CA ALA A 14 6.00 3.51 1.67
C ALA A 14 7.27 3.32 0.83
N THR A 15 8.27 4.20 0.99
CA THR A 15 9.56 4.09 0.31
C THR A 15 10.29 2.79 0.67
N ALA A 16 10.28 2.40 1.94
CA ALA A 16 10.85 1.13 2.38
C ALA A 16 10.13 -0.07 1.75
N VAL A 17 8.80 -0.06 1.73
CA VAL A 17 7.98 -1.10 1.07
C VAL A 17 8.30 -1.22 -0.42
N LEU A 18 8.42 -0.08 -1.12
CA LEU A 18 8.75 -0.07 -2.54
C LEU A 18 10.16 -0.56 -2.84
N ARG A 19 11.13 -0.29 -1.96
CA ARG A 19 12.51 -0.79 -2.11
C ARG A 19 12.56 -2.32 -2.06
N VAL A 20 11.79 -2.93 -1.16
CA VAL A 20 11.60 -4.39 -1.11
C VAL A 20 10.88 -4.87 -2.38
N ALA A 21 9.80 -4.20 -2.77
CA ALA A 21 8.99 -4.58 -3.94
C ALA A 21 9.75 -4.55 -5.27
N ARG A 22 10.76 -3.67 -5.39
CA ARG A 22 11.62 -3.58 -6.56
C ARG A 22 12.53 -4.80 -6.71
N ASN A 23 12.99 -5.36 -5.59
CA ASN A 23 14.02 -6.40 -5.56
C ASN A 23 13.46 -7.82 -5.38
N ASP A 24 12.23 -7.98 -4.89
CA ASP A 24 11.62 -9.29 -4.62
C ASP A 24 10.46 -9.60 -5.58
N SER A 25 10.58 -10.70 -6.33
CA SER A 25 9.57 -11.23 -7.26
C SER A 25 8.28 -11.70 -6.61
N ARG A 26 8.30 -12.05 -5.32
CA ARG A 26 7.12 -12.46 -4.55
C ARG A 26 6.32 -11.29 -3.99
N THR A 27 6.76 -10.05 -4.25
CA THR A 27 6.07 -8.87 -3.74
C THR A 27 4.77 -8.60 -4.49
N ARG A 28 3.82 -7.97 -3.78
CA ARG A 28 2.51 -7.49 -4.24
C ARG A 28 2.53 -7.09 -5.74
N PRO A 29 1.90 -7.88 -6.64
CA PRO A 29 1.97 -7.67 -8.09
C PRO A 29 1.60 -6.24 -8.52
N TRP A 30 0.58 -5.65 -7.88
CA TRP A 30 0.15 -4.29 -8.19
C TRP A 30 1.22 -3.22 -7.94
N LEU A 31 2.11 -3.39 -6.94
CA LEU A 31 3.21 -2.45 -6.69
C LEU A 31 4.27 -2.55 -7.79
N LYS A 32 4.57 -3.77 -8.26
CA LYS A 32 5.46 -3.96 -9.41
C LYS A 32 4.89 -3.35 -10.68
N SER A 33 3.61 -3.62 -10.97
CA SER A 33 2.93 -3.00 -12.12
C SER A 33 2.88 -1.48 -12.02
N LEU A 34 2.82 -0.91 -10.81
CA LEU A 34 2.87 0.53 -10.60
C LEU A 34 4.29 1.08 -10.83
N LEU A 35 5.32 0.43 -10.28
CA LEU A 35 6.73 0.78 -10.46
C LEU A 35 7.18 0.69 -11.93
N ALA A 36 6.59 -0.23 -12.71
CA ALA A 36 6.87 -0.35 -14.14
C ALA A 36 6.34 0.84 -14.97
N ARG A 37 5.33 1.56 -14.47
CA ARG A 37 4.62 2.61 -15.24
C ARG A 37 4.79 4.02 -14.68
N ARG A 38 5.27 4.18 -13.45
CA ARG A 38 5.32 5.47 -12.76
C ARG A 38 6.67 5.69 -12.06
N PRO A 39 7.13 6.95 -11.98
CA PRO A 39 8.34 7.27 -11.21
C PRO A 39 8.26 6.79 -9.77
N PHE A 40 9.40 6.39 -9.21
CA PHE A 40 9.48 5.78 -7.88
C PHE A 40 8.82 6.63 -6.79
N LYS A 41 9.07 7.95 -6.76
CA LYS A 41 8.46 8.87 -5.78
C LYS A 41 6.94 8.94 -5.90
N VAL A 42 6.40 8.91 -7.12
CA VAL A 42 4.94 8.90 -7.36
C VAL A 42 4.32 7.60 -6.84
N ALA A 43 4.98 6.47 -7.10
CA ALA A 43 4.55 5.18 -6.58
C ALA A 43 4.59 5.13 -5.03
N ALA A 44 5.60 5.76 -4.41
CA ALA A 44 5.70 5.85 -2.95
C ALA A 44 4.54 6.66 -2.36
N VAL A 45 4.21 7.81 -2.95
CA VAL A 45 3.06 8.64 -2.53
C VAL A 45 1.75 7.88 -2.71
N ALA A 46 1.57 7.16 -3.82
CA ALA A 46 0.38 6.35 -4.05
C ALA A 46 0.22 5.23 -3.01
N GLN A 47 1.31 4.55 -2.68
CA GLN A 47 1.34 3.53 -1.63
C GLN A 47 1.03 4.15 -0.25
N ALA A 48 1.60 5.31 0.06
CA ALA A 48 1.29 6.04 1.29
C ALA A 48 -0.19 6.43 1.37
N ASN A 49 -0.79 6.91 0.27
CA ASN A 49 -2.21 7.24 0.21
C ASN A 49 -3.10 6.01 0.45
N LYS A 50 -2.75 4.86 -0.14
CA LYS A 50 -3.45 3.60 0.12
C LYS A 50 -3.39 3.22 1.60
N THR A 51 -2.22 3.30 2.22
CA THR A 51 -2.06 3.04 3.67
C THR A 51 -2.88 4.02 4.50
N ALA A 52 -2.88 5.30 4.17
CA ALA A 52 -3.68 6.32 4.87
C ALA A 52 -5.18 5.99 4.81
N ARG A 53 -5.70 5.55 3.66
CA ARG A 53 -7.10 5.13 3.52
C ARG A 53 -7.44 3.90 4.36
N ILE A 54 -6.52 2.95 4.47
CA ILE A 54 -6.68 1.77 5.34
C ILE A 54 -6.73 2.20 6.81
N ILE A 55 -5.79 3.05 7.23
CA ILE A 55 -5.76 3.59 8.61
C ILE A 55 -7.07 4.34 8.90
N TRP A 56 -7.50 5.23 8.01
CA TRP A 56 -8.77 5.94 8.16
C TRP A 56 -9.96 4.98 8.29
N ALA A 57 -10.04 3.95 7.44
CA ALA A 57 -11.12 2.97 7.53
C ALA A 57 -11.11 2.21 8.86
N LEU A 58 -9.94 1.82 9.37
CA LEU A 58 -9.80 1.16 10.67
C LEU A 58 -10.18 2.09 11.83
N LEU A 59 -9.77 3.35 11.79
CA LEU A 59 -10.09 4.33 12.83
C LEU A 59 -11.57 4.70 12.85
N ASN A 60 -12.21 4.84 11.68
CA ASN A 60 -13.59 5.30 11.57
C ASN A 60 -14.63 4.17 11.66
N ARG A 61 -14.28 2.96 11.21
CA ARG A 61 -15.21 1.81 11.18
C ARG A 61 -14.85 0.74 12.19
N GLY A 62 -13.72 0.87 12.88
CA GLY A 62 -13.17 -0.17 13.75
C GLY A 62 -12.62 -1.36 12.96
N GLY A 63 -12.37 -2.46 13.68
CA GLY A 63 -11.88 -3.72 13.13
C GLY A 63 -10.36 -3.88 13.22
N THR A 64 -9.87 -5.04 12.78
CA THR A 64 -8.45 -5.40 12.81
C THR A 64 -7.84 -5.31 11.42
N TYR A 65 -6.61 -4.81 11.34
CA TYR A 65 -5.87 -4.83 10.08
C TYR A 65 -5.65 -6.29 9.66
N ARG A 66 -6.22 -6.65 8.51
CA ARG A 66 -5.99 -7.95 7.86
C ARG A 66 -5.09 -7.74 6.67
N ARG A 67 -3.94 -8.41 6.66
CA ARG A 67 -3.15 -8.55 5.44
C ARG A 67 -4.03 -9.28 4.43
N ALA A 68 -4.16 -8.73 3.24
CA ALA A 68 -4.91 -9.40 2.17
C ALA A 68 -4.29 -10.78 1.93
N ASP A 69 -5.08 -11.83 2.17
CA ASP A 69 -4.73 -13.20 1.87
C ASP A 69 -4.78 -13.36 0.33
N PRO A 70 -3.67 -13.75 -0.30
CA PRO A 70 -3.65 -14.01 -1.74
C PRO A 70 -4.73 -14.99 -2.19
N LEU A 71 -5.11 -15.96 -1.35
CA LEU A 71 -6.13 -16.96 -1.68
C LEU A 71 -7.56 -16.40 -1.56
N ALA A 72 -7.79 -15.46 -0.63
CA ALA A 72 -9.09 -14.81 -0.46
C ALA A 72 -9.44 -13.83 -1.59
N ILE A 73 -8.44 -13.17 -2.21
CA ILE A 73 -8.69 -12.29 -3.37
C ILE A 73 -9.12 -13.10 -4.59
N THR A 74 -8.52 -14.27 -4.83
CA THR A 74 -8.88 -15.13 -5.96
C THR A 74 -10.27 -15.74 -5.80
N ALA A 75 -10.67 -16.09 -4.57
CA ALA A 75 -11.99 -16.65 -4.29
C ALA A 75 -13.15 -15.69 -4.62
N VAL A 76 -12.95 -14.38 -4.44
CA VAL A 76 -13.96 -13.35 -4.79
C VAL A 76 -14.02 -13.09 -6.31
N ALA A 77 -12.98 -13.45 -7.07
CA ALA A 77 -12.91 -13.23 -8.51
C ALA A 77 -13.51 -14.38 -9.35
N VAL A 78 -13.89 -15.50 -8.72
CA VAL A 78 -14.44 -16.71 -9.38
C VAL A 78 -15.92 -16.94 -9.04
N GLY A 79 -16.54 -16.00 -8.30
CA GLY A 79 -17.96 -16.02 -7.94
C GLY A 79 -18.81 -15.04 -8.74
#